data_AF-A0AAJ0N293-F1
#
_entry.id   AF-A0AAJ0N293-F1
#
_cell.length_a   1.000
_cell.length_b   1.000
_cell.length_c   1.000
_cell.angle_alpha   90.00
_cell.angle_beta   90.00
_cell.angle_gamma   90.00
#
_symmetry.space_group_name_H-M   'P 1'
#
loop_
_entity.id
_entity.type
_entity.pdbx_description
1 polymer ?
#
loop_
_entity_poly.entity_id
_entity_poly.type
_entity_poly.pdbx_seq_one_letter_code
_entity_poly.pdbx_strand_id
1 'polypeptide(L)' 'MSEQVRAMWMRGGTSKGGFFLADDLPADTAARDALLLRAYGSPDLRQIDGMGGADPLTSKVAVVSRSTRADADVDYLFL' A
#
# COMPACT_ATOMS: atom_id res chain seq x y z
N MET A 1 -9.94 3.97 19.01
CA MET A 1 -9.91 2.65 18.35
C MET A 1 -9.01 2.76 17.14
N SER A 2 -8.16 1.77 16.88
CA SER A 2 -7.35 1.76 15.65
C SER A 2 -8.26 1.50 14.46
N GLU A 3 -8.16 2.34 13.44
CA GLU A 3 -8.75 2.09 12.12
C GLU A 3 -8.06 0.87 11.51
N GLN A 4 -8.83 -0.09 11.00
CA GLN A 4 -8.31 -1.31 10.39
C GLN A 4 -8.50 -1.23 8.88
N VAL A 5 -7.45 -1.54 8.13
CA VAL A 5 -7.48 -1.63 6.68
C VAL A 5 -7.07 -3.04 6.26
N ARG A 6 -7.77 -3.62 5.28
CA ARG A 6 -7.41 -4.93 4.75
C ARG A 6 -6.21 -4.77 3.83
N ALA A 7 -5.22 -5.64 4.01
CA ALA A 7 -4.02 -5.67 3.20
C ALA A 7 -3.51 -7.09 3.03
N MET A 8 -2.82 -7.35 1.93
CA MET A 8 -2.02 -8.56 1.74
C MET A 8 -0.54 -8.18 1.79
N TRP A 9 0.24 -8.85 2.63
CA TRP A 9 1.69 -8.67 2.67
C TRP A 9 2.36 -9.73 1.83
N MET A 10 3.00 -9.32 0.74
CA MET A 10 3.48 -10.25 -0.29
C MET A 10 4.92 -9.95 -0.69
N ARG A 11 5.63 -11.02 -1.06
CA ARG A 11 6.89 -10.93 -1.82
C ARG A 11 6.57 -10.96 -3.32
N GLY A 12 6.95 -9.91 -4.04
CA GLY A 12 6.91 -9.83 -5.50
C GLY A 12 8.32 -9.79 -6.07
N GLY A 13 8.77 -10.86 -6.71
CA GLY A 13 10.17 -10.99 -7.14
C GLY A 13 11.15 -10.86 -5.97
N THR A 14 12.01 -9.86 -6.03
CA THR A 14 13.01 -9.53 -4.98
C THR A 14 12.55 -8.43 -4.02
N SER A 15 11.30 -7.95 -4.13
CA SER A 15 10.72 -6.91 -3.27
C SER A 15 9.62 -7.46 -2.37
N LYS A 16 9.31 -6.74 -1.29
CA LYS A 16 8.12 -6.96 -0.46
C LYS A 16 7.27 -5.70 -0.42
N GLY A 17 5.96 -5.87 -0.37
CA GLY A 17 5.02 -4.75 -0.33
C GLY A 17 3.64 -5.17 0.14
N GLY A 18 2.90 -4.15 0.59
CA GLY A 18 1.50 -4.25 0.95
C GLY A 18 0.64 -4.05 -0.28
N PHE A 19 -0.27 -4.98 -0.53
CA PHE A 19 -1.25 -4.93 -1.60
C PHE A 19 -2.61 -4.62 -0.98
N PHE A 20 -3.24 -3.57 -1.49
CA PHE A 20 -4.52 -3.04 -1.01
C PHE A 20 -5.52 -3.03 -2.16
N LEU A 21 -6.79 -3.32 -1.87
CA LEU A 21 -7.85 -3.02 -2.81
C LEU A 21 -8.18 -1.52 -2.72
N ALA A 22 -8.43 -0.87 -3.85
CA ALA A 22 -8.79 0.56 -3.85
C ALA A 22 -10.02 0.86 -2.99
N ASP A 23 -11.00 -0.05 -2.97
CA ASP A 23 -12.23 0.07 -2.19
C ASP A 23 -12.02 -0.03 -0.67
N ASP A 24 -10.86 -0.53 -0.23
CA ASP A 24 -10.47 -0.58 1.19
C ASP A 24 -9.71 0.68 1.63
N LEU A 25 -9.40 1.61 0.72
CA LEU A 25 -8.67 2.83 0.99
C LEU A 25 -9.56 4.08 0.89
N PRO A 26 -9.19 5.19 1.55
CA PRO A 26 -9.84 6.47 1.32
C PRO A 26 -9.77 6.89 -0.16
N ALA A 27 -10.88 7.38 -0.69
CA ALA A 27 -10.94 7.92 -2.06
C ALA A 27 -10.17 9.24 -2.20
N ASP A 28 -10.05 10.02 -1.12
CA ASP A 28 -9.22 11.21 -1.08
C ASP A 28 -7.73 10.83 -1.03
N THR A 29 -6.96 11.37 -1.98
CA THR A 29 -5.53 11.08 -2.13
C THR A 29 -4.73 11.44 -0.89
N ALA A 30 -4.99 12.59 -0.26
CA ALA A 30 -4.23 13.02 0.91
C ALA A 30 -4.52 12.13 2.13
N ALA A 31 -5.78 11.74 2.34
CA ALA A 31 -6.17 10.79 3.36
C ALA A 31 -5.58 9.39 3.12
N ARG A 32 -5.58 8.91 1.87
CA ARG A 32 -4.94 7.65 1.48
C ARG A 32 -3.45 7.69 1.78
N ASP A 33 -2.76 8.73 1.35
CA ASP A 33 -1.32 8.85 1.53
C ASP A 33 -0.96 8.95 3.02
N ALA A 34 -1.73 9.68 3.82
CA ALA A 34 -1.56 9.74 5.27
C ALA A 34 -1.77 8.37 5.94
N LEU A 35 -2.77 7.60 5.49
CA LEU A 35 -3.02 6.24 5.98
C LEU A 35 -1.86 5.31 5.62
N LEU A 36 -1.40 5.32 4.37
CA LEU A 36 -0.32 4.47 3.90
C LEU A 36 1.02 4.80 4.59
N LEU A 37 1.33 6.09 4.77
CA LEU A 37 2.51 6.51 5.53
C LEU A 37 2.48 5.96 6.96
N ARG A 38 1.34 6.10 7.66
CA ARG A 38 1.16 5.53 9.00
C ARG A 38 1.29 4.01 9.00
N ALA A 39 0.70 3.32 8.02
CA ALA A 39 0.81 1.86 7.91
C ALA A 39 2.27 1.40 7.74
N TYR A 40 3.08 2.16 7.02
CA TYR A 40 4.51 1.89 6.81
C TYR A 40 5.42 2.42 7.92
N GLY A 41 4.88 3.10 8.94
CA GLY A 41 5.69 3.70 9.99
C GLY A 41 6.52 4.88 9.49
N SER A 42 6.08 5.56 8.43
CA SER A 42 6.76 6.72 7.85
C SER A 42 6.11 8.03 8.34
N PRO A 43 6.90 9.10 8.57
CA PRO A 43 8.36 9.15 8.46
C PRO A 43 9.07 8.60 9.71
N ASP A 44 9.85 7.53 9.55
CA ASP A 44 10.84 7.04 10.51
C ASP A 44 11.93 6.31 9.70
N LEU A 45 13.20 6.62 9.96
CA LEU A 45 14.32 5.94 9.31
C LEU A 45 14.31 4.43 9.58
N ARG A 46 13.67 3.99 10.67
CA ARG A 46 13.60 2.59 11.07
C ARG A 46 12.27 1.93 10.72
N GLN A 47 11.24 2.71 10.40
CA GLN A 47 9.87 2.24 10.16
C GLN A 47 9.38 1.27 11.26
N ILE A 48 9.83 1.44 12.51
CA ILE A 48 9.69 0.42 13.57
C ILE A 48 8.26 0.29 14.08
N ASP A 49 7.44 1.32 13.88
CA ASP A 49 6.03 1.38 14.26
C ASP A 49 5.11 1.20 13.04
N GLY A 50 5.52 0.34 12.10
CA GLY A 50 4.75 0.04 10.89
C GLY A 50 5.22 -1.22 10.18
N MET A 51 4.70 -1.45 8.99
CA MET A 51 5.00 -2.64 8.17
C MET A 51 6.24 -2.49 7.28
N GLY A 52 6.78 -1.27 7.16
CA GLY A 52 7.96 -0.98 6.34
C GLY A 52 9.22 -1.64 6.89
N GLY A 53 10.15 -2.01 6.00
CA GLY A 53 11.38 -2.69 6.39
C GLY A 53 12.62 -1.80 6.46
N ALA A 54 12.47 -0.47 6.46
CA ALA A 54 13.55 0.52 6.45
C ALA A 54 14.53 0.39 5.27
N ASP A 55 14.10 -0.27 4.19
CA ASP A 55 14.82 -0.43 2.94
C ASP A 55 13.85 -0.21 1.76
N PRO A 56 14.24 0.48 0.68
CA PRO A 56 13.37 0.76 -0.45
C PRO A 56 12.73 -0.49 -1.09
N LEU A 57 13.36 -1.67 -1.01
CA LEU A 57 12.81 -2.94 -1.51
C LEU A 57 11.67 -3.50 -0.65
N THR A 58 11.44 -2.91 0.52
CA THR A 58 10.46 -3.36 1.53
C THR A 58 9.54 -2.25 2.03
N SER A 59 9.56 -1.08 1.39
CA SER A 59 8.67 0.05 1.66
C SER A 59 7.91 0.43 0.38
N LYS A 60 7.02 -0.45 -0.07
CA LYS A 60 6.34 -0.37 -1.38
C LYS A 60 4.87 -0.73 -1.26
N VAL A 61 4.00 0.02 -1.93
CA VAL A 61 2.56 -0.22 -1.94
C VAL A 61 2.08 -0.54 -3.35
N ALA A 62 1.17 -1.49 -3.43
CA ALA A 62 0.36 -1.76 -4.61
C ALA A 62 -1.11 -1.50 -4.28
N VAL A 63 -1.77 -0.64 -5.04
CA VAL A 63 -3.23 -0.46 -4.98
C VAL A 63 -3.84 -1.08 -6.24
N VAL A 64 -4.80 -1.98 -6.04
CA VAL A 64 -5.42 -2.79 -7.09
C VAL A 64 -6.93 -2.52 -7.13
N SER A 65 -7.47 -2.34 -8.33
CA SER A 65 -8.91 -2.27 -8.58
C SER A 65 -9.27 -2.99 -9.86
N ARG A 66 -10.56 -3.27 -10.07
CA ARG A 66 -11.05 -3.73 -11.38
C ARG A 66 -10.83 -2.61 -12.40
N SER A 67 -10.29 -2.95 -13.58
CA SER A 67 -10.09 -1.95 -14.63
C SER A 67 -11.42 -1.57 -15.28
N THR A 68 -11.49 -0.34 -15.78
CA THR A 68 -12.56 0.11 -16.68
C THR A 68 -12.16 -0.02 -18.16
N ARG A 69 -10.91 -0.39 -18.44
CA ARG A 69 -10.40 -0.59 -19.80
C ARG A 69 -10.87 -1.93 -20.36
N ALA A 70 -11.21 -1.96 -21.65
CA ALA A 70 -11.64 -3.19 -22.32
C ALA A 70 -10.52 -4.22 -22.53
N ASP A 71 -9.25 -3.80 -22.44
CA ASP A 71 -8.06 -4.61 -22.69
C ASP A 71 -7.29 -4.99 -21.41
N ALA A 72 -7.84 -4.71 -20.21
CA ALA A 72 -7.20 -5.01 -18.93
C ALA A 72 -8.22 -5.49 -17.89
N ASP A 73 -7.84 -6.45 -17.06
CA ASP A 73 -8.70 -6.94 -15.97
C ASP A 73 -8.61 -6.05 -14.72
N VAL A 74 -7.44 -5.47 -14.47
CA VAL A 74 -7.13 -4.70 -13.25
C VAL A 74 -6.35 -3.43 -13.56
N ASP A 75 -6.62 -2.40 -12.77
CA ASP A 75 -5.75 -1.25 -12.66
C ASP A 75 -4.78 -1.47 -11.48
N TYR A 76 -3.51 -1.15 -11.71
CA TYR A 76 -2.44 -1.33 -10.74
C TYR A 76 -1.68 -0.01 -10.56
N LEU A 77 -1.75 0.54 -9.35
CA LEU A 77 -1.01 1.73 -8.94
C LEU A 77 0.12 1.33 -8.00
N PHE A 78 1.35 1.68 -8.37
CA PHE A 78 2.55 1.52 -7.55
C PHE A 78 2.87 2.82 -6.81
N LEU A 79 3.10 2.73 -5.51
CA LEU A 79 3.46 3.84 -4.62
C LEU A 79 4.68 3.45 -3.76
#